data_AF-A0A7Y0AYU9-F1
#
_entry.id   AF-A0A7Y0AYU9-F1
#
_cell.length_a   1.000
_cell.length_b   1.000
_cell.length_c   1.000
_cell.angle_alpha   90.00
_cell.angle_beta   90.00
_cell.angle_gamma   90.00
#
_symmetry.space_group_name_H-M   'P 1'
#
loop_
_entity.id
_entity.type
_entity.pdbx_description
1 polymer ?
#
loop_
_entity_poly.entity_id
_entity_poly.type
_entity_poly.pdbx_seq_one_letter_code
_entity_poly.pdbx_strand_id
1 'polypeptide(L)' 'MIARMIYHVPVFGWMLKEAVSGPTTAKVLFIVNLLLLWLLAIFAFGYPAIIIPALVAVPTMFVILILITNG' A
#
# COMPACT_ATOMS: atom_id res chain seq x y z
N MET A 1 2.67 15.23 13.08
CA MET A 1 1.37 15.11 13.81
C MET A 1 0.44 14.04 13.19
N ILE A 2 0.46 13.80 11.87
CA ILE A 2 -0.39 12.80 11.18
C ILE A 2 0.05 11.34 11.41
N ALA A 3 1.35 11.08 11.60
CA ALA A 3 1.88 9.72 11.79
C ALA A 3 1.28 8.96 12.98
N ARG A 4 0.86 9.64 14.05
CA ARG A 4 0.32 9.00 15.27
C ARG A 4 -1.07 8.41 15.08
N MET A 5 -1.84 8.93 14.12
CA MET A 5 -3.23 8.54 13.86
C MET A 5 -3.30 7.23 13.05
N ILE A 6 -2.31 6.99 12.18
CA ILE A 6 -2.17 5.75 11.40
C ILE A 6 -1.88 4.54 12.33
N TYR A 7 -1.19 4.75 13.45
CA TYR A 7 -0.91 3.70 14.44
C TYR A 7 -2.11 3.30 15.32
N HIS A 8 -3.24 3.99 15.22
CA HIS A 8 -4.46 3.67 15.97
C HIS A 8 -5.51 2.93 15.16
N VAL A 9 -5.23 2.60 13.88
CA VAL A 9 -6.07 1.68 13.12
C VAL A 9 -5.69 0.27 13.59
N PRO A 10 -6.53 -0.41 14.40
CA PRO A 10 -6.14 -1.62 15.13
C PRO A 10 -5.79 -2.82 14.23
N VAL A 11 -6.11 -2.76 12.94
CA VAL A 11 -5.80 -3.82 11.98
C VAL A 11 -4.48 -3.58 11.24
N PHE A 12 -4.21 -2.36 10.79
CA PHE A 12 -3.01 -2.05 9.98
C PHE A 12 -1.89 -1.39 10.78
N GLY A 13 -2.21 -0.69 11.87
CA GLY A 13 -1.26 0.14 12.62
C GLY A 13 -0.17 -0.66 13.34
N TRP A 14 -0.46 -1.87 13.81
CA TRP A 14 0.52 -2.72 14.49
C TRP A 14 1.50 -3.35 13.49
N MET A 15 0.98 -3.86 12.37
CA MET A 15 1.80 -4.41 11.28
C MET A 15 2.71 -3.36 10.65
N LEU A 16 2.21 -2.13 10.43
CA LEU A 16 3.03 -1.02 9.93
C LEU A 16 4.10 -0.58 10.94
N LYS A 17 3.82 -0.60 12.24
CA LYS A 17 4.79 -0.26 13.29
C LYS A 17 5.93 -1.25 13.36
N GLU A 18 5.62 -2.55 13.27
CA GLU A 18 6.61 -3.64 13.23
C GLU A 18 7.36 -3.71 11.89
N ALA A 19 6.72 -3.39 10.76
CA ALA A 19 7.42 -3.31 9.48
C ALA A 19 8.46 -2.17 9.43
N VAL A 20 8.20 -1.04 10.09
CA VAL A 20 9.12 0.11 10.09
C VAL A 20 10.24 -0.05 11.12
N SER A 21 9.93 -0.59 12.31
CA SER A 21 10.86 -0.63 13.45
C SER A 21 11.44 -2.02 13.73
N GLY A 22 10.91 -3.06 13.11
CA GLY A 22 11.24 -4.45 13.39
C GLY A 22 12.39 -5.02 12.54
N PRO A 23 12.87 -6.23 12.90
CA PRO A 23 13.91 -6.94 12.16
C PRO A 23 13.51 -7.22 10.71
N THR A 24 14.48 -7.53 9.84
CA THR A 24 14.26 -7.79 8.41
C THR A 24 13.13 -8.78 8.12
N THR A 25 12.94 -9.78 8.98
CA THR A 25 11.83 -10.74 8.92
C THR A 25 10.45 -10.07 9.00
N ALA A 26 10.27 -9.05 9.84
CA ALA A 26 9.00 -8.34 9.99
C ALA A 26 8.63 -7.56 8.72
N LYS A 27 9.64 -6.98 8.03
CA LYS A 27 9.44 -6.32 6.73
C LYS A 27 8.97 -7.29 5.66
N VAL A 28 9.58 -8.49 5.61
CA VAL A 28 9.19 -9.53 4.66
C VAL A 28 7.76 -10.01 4.93
N LEU A 29 7.41 -10.27 6.19
CA LEU A 29 6.06 -10.68 6.57
C LEU A 29 5.01 -9.61 6.27
N PHE A 30 5.35 -8.32 6.39
CA PHE A 30 4.45 -7.24 5.99
C PHE A 30 4.15 -7.25 4.49
N ILE A 31 5.17 -7.42 3.64
CA ILE A 31 5.00 -7.51 2.19
C ILE A 31 4.15 -8.73 1.82
N VAL A 32 4.43 -9.88 2.44
CA VAL A 32 3.64 -11.11 2.22
C VAL A 32 2.18 -10.90 2.61
N ASN A 33 1.91 -10.31 3.77
CA ASN A 33 0.54 -10.04 4.20
C ASN A 33 -0.17 -9.01 3.30
N LEU A 34 0.54 -7.99 2.79
CA LEU A 34 -0.01 -7.04 1.83
C LEU A 34 -0.41 -7.73 0.52
N LEU A 35 0.44 -8.63 0.00
CA LEU A 35 0.15 -9.43 -1.18
C LEU A 35 -1.05 -10.37 -0.95
N LEU A 36 -1.12 -11.04 0.20
CA LEU A 36 -2.25 -11.90 0.56
C LEU A 36 -3.54 -11.11 0.68
N LEU A 37 -3.51 -9.92 1.27
CA LEU A 37 -4.68 -9.04 1.37
C LEU A 37 -5.14 -8.57 0.00
N TRP A 38 -4.20 -8.27 -0.90
CA TRP A 38 -4.53 -7.92 -2.28
C TRP A 38 -5.15 -9.11 -3.04
N LEU A 39 -4.62 -10.33 -2.88
CA LEU A 39 -5.23 -11.54 -3.42
C LEU A 39 -6.65 -11.75 -2.87
N LEU A 40 -6.86 -11.59 -1.57
CA LEU A 40 -8.20 -11.66 -0.96
C LEU A 40 -9.13 -10.59 -1.53
N ALA A 41 -8.63 -9.38 -1.80
CA ALA A 41 -9.42 -8.34 -2.45
C ALA A 41 -9.80 -8.74 -3.89
N ILE A 42 -8.90 -9.38 -4.63
CA ILE A 42 -9.21 -9.93 -5.96
C ILE A 42 -10.27 -11.04 -5.87
N PHE A 43 -10.21 -11.91 -4.87
CA PHE A 43 -11.25 -12.94 -4.69
C PHE A 43 -12.60 -12.34 -4.25
N ALA A 44 -12.60 -11.34 -3.37
CA ALA A 44 -13.82 -10.74 -2.83
C ALA A 44 -14.51 -9.79 -3.81
N PHE A 45 -13.74 -8.96 -4.51
CA PHE A 45 -14.25 -7.91 -5.40
C PHE A 45 -14.06 -8.21 -6.88
N GLY A 46 -13.24 -9.20 -7.25
CA GLY A 46 -13.01 -9.61 -8.64
C GLY A 46 -12.16 -8.63 -9.44
N TYR A 47 -12.55 -8.45 -10.70
CA TYR A 47 -11.92 -7.52 -11.65
C TYR A 47 -11.76 -6.07 -11.13
N PRO A 48 -12.75 -5.50 -10.38
CA PRO A 48 -12.59 -4.22 -9.68
C PRO A 48 -11.29 -4.04 -8.88
N ALA A 49 -10.80 -5.09 -8.21
CA ALA A 49 -9.58 -5.00 -7.39
C ALA A 49 -8.31 -4.79 -8.22
N ILE A 50 -8.35 -5.10 -9.51
CA ILE A 50 -7.23 -4.94 -10.46
C ILE A 50 -7.35 -3.62 -11.22
N ILE A 51 -8.56 -3.27 -11.67
CA ILE A 51 -8.77 -2.08 -12.50
C ILE A 51 -8.61 -0.77 -11.71
N ILE A 52 -8.97 -0.75 -10.43
CA ILE A 52 -8.84 0.47 -9.60
C ILE A 52 -7.36 0.89 -9.46
N PRO A 53 -6.41 0.02 -9.05
CA PRO A 53 -4.98 0.37 -9.05
C PRO A 53 -4.47 0.83 -10.41
N ALA A 54 -4.90 0.19 -11.51
CA ALA A 54 -4.50 0.57 -12.85
C ALA A 54 -5.00 1.98 -13.23
N LEU A 55 -6.27 2.28 -12.95
CA LEU A 55 -6.87 3.59 -13.21
C LEU A 55 -6.23 4.70 -12.36
N VAL A 56 -5.84 4.40 -11.12
CA VAL A 56 -5.10 5.35 -10.26
C VAL A 56 -3.67 5.55 -10.74
N ALA A 57 -3.03 4.52 -11.30
CA ALA A 57 -1.68 4.62 -11.85
C ALA A 57 -1.60 5.58 -13.04
N VAL A 58 -2.65 5.66 -13.87
CA VAL A 58 -2.67 6.55 -15.04
C VAL A 58 -2.42 8.03 -14.69
N PRO A 59 -3.26 8.73 -13.88
CA PRO A 59 -3.02 10.12 -13.51
C PRO A 59 -1.73 10.26 -12.69
N THR A 60 -1.36 9.26 -11.89
CA THR A 60 -0.11 9.26 -11.12
C THR A 60 1.11 9.34 -12.04
N MET A 61 1.13 8.55 -13.12
CA MET A 61 2.20 8.59 -14.11
C MET A 61 2.23 9.92 -14.86
N PHE A 62 1.09 10.50 -15.20
CA PHE A 62 1.05 11.85 -15.78
C PHE A 62 1.67 12.88 -14.84
N VAL A 63 1.32 12.86 -13.54
CA VAL A 63 1.94 13.74 -12.54
C VAL A 63 3.44 13.52 -12.47
N ILE A 64 3.90 12.26 -12.44
CA ILE A 64 5.34 11.93 -12.43
C ILE A 64 6.04 12.50 -13.68
N LEU A 65 5.47 12.31 -14.87
CA LEU A 65 6.05 12.81 -16.11
C LEU A 65 6.09 14.35 -16.14
N ILE A 66 5.05 15.00 -15.66
CA ILE A 66 5.01 16.46 -15.50
C ILE A 66 6.11 16.91 -14.55
N LEU A 67 6.27 16.27 -13.38
CA LEU A 67 7.32 16.61 -12.41
C LEU A 67 8.73 16.41 -12.97
N ILE A 68 8.96 15.32 -13.71
CA ILE A 68 10.25 15.06 -14.36
C ILE A 68 10.54 16.10 -15.46
N THR A 69 9.51 16.48 -16.22
CA THR A 69 9.65 17.43 -17.34
C THR A 69 9.80 18.87 -16.87
N ASN A 70 9.20 19.24 -15.74
CA ASN A 70 9.31 20.57 -15.12
C ASN A 70 10.44 20.66 -14.08
N GLY A 71 11.48 19.82 -14.20
CA GLY A 71 12.64 19.78 -13.30
C GLY A 71 13.24 21.14 -13.00
#